data_AF-A0A4Y8CDQ7-F1
#
_entry.id   AF-A0A4Y8CDQ7-F1
#
_cell.length_a   1.000
_cell.length_b   1.000
_cell.length_c   1.000
_cell.angle_alpha   90.00
_cell.angle_beta   90.00
_cell.angle_gamma   90.00
#
_symmetry.space_group_name_H-M   'P 1'
#
loop_
_entity.id
_entity.type
_entity.pdbx_description
1 polymer ?
#
loop_
_entity_poly.entity_id
_entity_poly.type
_entity_poly.pdbx_seq_one_letter_code
_entity_poly.pdbx_strand_id
1 'polypeptide(L)'
;VGDFVKYEKIKGKIISISKNDAMVESDGIKLRVPLKLLKKSGAMPKKVAKTSISVSKPSNLSVTLDLHGLRSDEAISRLDKFISDALIAGFDEVLIYHGIGTGKLAFAVREFLKTHKSVKGFNDAPINQGGFGAKVVKL
;
A
#
# COMPACT_ATOMS: atom_id res chain seq x y z
N VAL A 1 -20.08 -17.42 14.54
CA VAL A 1 -18.82 -17.13 13.78
C VAL A 1 -19.09 -15.89 12.94
N GLY A 2 -18.18 -14.92 12.91
CA GLY A 2 -18.41 -13.63 12.23
C GLY A 2 -18.80 -12.45 13.12
N ASP A 3 -19.08 -12.69 14.40
CA ASP A 3 -19.42 -11.65 15.38
C ASP A 3 -18.18 -10.86 15.81
N PHE A 4 -18.37 -9.58 16.13
CA PHE A 4 -17.36 -8.74 16.75
C PHE A 4 -17.38 -8.91 18.26
N VAL A 5 -16.23 -9.26 18.82
CA VAL A 5 -16.04 -9.48 20.24
C VAL A 5 -14.94 -8.58 20.78
N LYS A 6 -15.05 -8.28 22.07
CA LYS A 6 -14.04 -7.53 22.82
C LYS A 6 -13.41 -8.46 23.85
N TYR A 7 -12.10 -8.54 23.82
CA TYR A 7 -11.27 -9.16 24.84
C TYR A 7 -10.41 -8.05 25.47
N GLU A 8 -10.64 -7.75 26.76
CA GLU A 8 -10.02 -6.63 27.46
C GLU A 8 -10.14 -5.27 26.72
N LYS A 9 -9.05 -4.79 26.10
CA LYS A 9 -9.00 -3.57 25.27
C LYS A 9 -9.03 -3.86 23.76
N ILE A 10 -8.87 -5.12 23.37
CA ILE A 10 -8.73 -5.57 21.99
C ILE A 10 -10.12 -5.91 21.43
N LYS A 11 -10.46 -5.33 20.27
CA LYS A 11 -11.71 -5.62 19.55
C LYS A 11 -11.36 -6.38 18.28
N GLY A 12 -12.06 -7.48 18.01
CA GLY A 12 -11.78 -8.26 16.82
C GLY A 12 -12.97 -9.09 16.36
N LYS A 13 -12.81 -9.72 15.20
CA LYS A 13 -13.82 -10.57 14.59
C LYS A 13 -13.53 -12.03 14.91
N ILE A 14 -14.54 -12.80 15.29
CA ILE A 14 -14.40 -14.24 15.46
C ILE A 14 -14.25 -14.91 14.10
N ILE A 15 -13.09 -15.50 13.83
CA ILE A 15 -12.82 -16.33 12.65
C ILE A 15 -13.38 -17.74 12.84
N SER A 16 -13.19 -18.33 14.02
CA SER A 16 -13.64 -19.69 14.31
C SER A 16 -13.95 -19.85 15.80
N ILE A 17 -14.87 -20.77 16.10
CA ILE A 17 -15.26 -21.12 17.47
C ILE A 17 -15.02 -22.62 17.62
N SER A 18 -14.27 -23.00 18.65
CA SER A 18 -14.09 -24.37 19.13
C SER A 18 -14.86 -24.56 20.44
N LYS A 19 -14.92 -25.78 20.97
CA LYS A 19 -15.74 -26.10 22.16
C LYS A 19 -15.46 -25.22 23.39
N ASN A 20 -14.24 -24.72 23.58
CA ASN A 20 -13.86 -23.91 24.75
C ASN A 20 -13.22 -22.56 24.41
N ASP A 21 -12.72 -22.40 23.18
CA ASP A 21 -11.96 -21.22 22.73
C ASP A 21 -12.53 -20.68 21.42
N ALA A 22 -12.33 -19.39 21.16
CA ALA A 22 -12.54 -18.77 19.86
C ALA A 22 -11.24 -18.17 19.32
N MET A 23 -11.06 -18.22 18.00
CA MET A 23 -10.03 -17.44 17.33
C MET A 23 -10.59 -16.07 16.95
N VAL A 24 -9.95 -15.02 17.46
CA VAL A 24 -10.31 -13.62 17.23
C VAL A 24 -9.21 -12.97 16.38
N GLU A 25 -9.62 -12.28 15.32
CA GLU A 25 -8.73 -11.47 14.48
C GLU A 25 -8.89 -9.99 14.80
N SER A 26 -7.78 -9.33 15.10
CA SER A 26 -7.71 -7.87 15.29
C SER A 26 -6.51 -7.35 14.52
N ASP A 27 -6.73 -6.46 13.55
CA ASP A 27 -5.68 -5.84 12.72
C ASP A 27 -4.59 -6.81 12.19
N GLY A 28 -5.02 -7.98 11.73
CA GLY A 28 -4.14 -9.01 11.13
C GLY A 28 -3.50 -9.99 12.13
N ILE A 29 -3.68 -9.78 13.44
CA ILE A 29 -3.22 -10.70 14.49
C ILE A 29 -4.34 -11.66 14.87
N LYS A 30 -4.04 -12.96 14.89
CA LYS A 30 -4.96 -14.02 15.31
C LYS A 30 -4.66 -14.44 16.75
N LEU A 31 -5.63 -14.23 17.65
CA LEU A 31 -5.54 -14.59 19.06
C LEU A 31 -6.50 -15.74 19.37
N ARG A 32 -6.04 -16.76 20.09
CA ARG A 32 -6.91 -17.78 20.68
C ARG A 32 -7.35 -17.29 22.05
N VAL A 33 -8.66 -17.11 22.25
CA VAL A 33 -9.23 -16.56 23.47
C VAL A 33 -10.28 -17.52 24.04
N PRO A 34 -10.22 -17.88 25.34
CA PRO A 34 -11.25 -18.65 25.99
C PRO A 34 -12.61 -17.94 25.93
N LEU A 35 -13.68 -18.68 25.61
CA LEU A 35 -15.02 -18.12 25.44
C LEU A 35 -15.52 -17.36 26.68
N LYS A 36 -15.09 -17.77 27.88
CA LYS A 36 -15.44 -17.15 29.16
C LYS A 36 -15.00 -15.68 29.30
N LEU A 37 -13.95 -15.29 28.59
CA LEU A 37 -13.35 -13.95 28.69
C LEU A 37 -13.81 -13.02 27.57
N LEU A 38 -14.58 -13.52 26.61
CA LEU A 38 -15.11 -12.72 25.50
C LEU A 38 -16.41 -12.02 25.91
N LYS A 39 -16.43 -10.70 25.73
CA LYS A 39 -17.65 -9.90 25.86
C LYS A 39 -18.15 -9.53 24.47
N LYS A 40 -19.46 -9.74 24.22
CA LYS A 40 -20.12 -9.24 23.00
C LYS A 40 -20.01 -7.72 22.98
N SER A 41 -19.42 -7.16 21.92
CA SER A 41 -19.41 -5.71 21.73
C SER A 41 -20.67 -5.32 20.96
N GLY A 42 -21.42 -4.34 21.48
CA GLY A 42 -22.48 -3.68 20.72
C GLY A 42 -21.93 -3.02 19.44
N ALA A 43 -22.81 -2.96 18.44
CA ALA A 43 -22.72 -2.46 17.06
C ALA A 43 -21.44 -1.70 16.59
N MET A 44 -21.04 -2.05 15.35
CA MET A 44 -19.97 -1.52 14.50
C MET A 44 -19.61 -0.03 14.72
N PRO A 45 -18.31 0.34 14.80
CA PRO A 45 -17.88 1.54 14.09
C PRO A 45 -18.07 1.27 12.60
N LYS A 46 -18.94 2.03 11.94
CA LYS A 46 -19.09 2.01 10.48
C LYS A 46 -17.70 2.15 9.87
N LYS A 47 -17.16 1.06 9.28
CA LYS A 47 -16.07 1.18 8.30
C LYS A 47 -16.59 2.12 7.24
N VAL A 48 -15.97 3.30 7.15
CA VAL A 48 -16.21 4.27 6.09
C VAL A 48 -16.11 3.50 4.78
N ALA A 49 -17.22 3.42 4.05
CA ALA A 49 -17.26 2.73 2.78
C ALA A 49 -16.27 3.44 1.85
N LYS A 50 -15.12 2.82 1.58
CA LYS A 50 -14.29 3.22 0.45
C LYS A 50 -15.09 2.83 -0.78
N THR A 51 -15.59 3.83 -1.50
CA THR A 51 -16.30 3.71 -2.77
C THR A 51 -15.52 2.76 -3.68
N SER A 52 -16.04 1.56 -3.93
CA SER A 52 -15.43 0.62 -4.86
C SER A 52 -15.84 1.00 -6.27
N ILE A 53 -15.06 1.88 -6.89
CA ILE A 53 -15.16 2.13 -8.33
C ILE A 53 -14.48 0.94 -9.01
N SER A 54 -15.26 0.10 -9.69
CA SER A 54 -14.76 -0.99 -10.52
C SER A 54 -14.17 -0.42 -11.81
N VAL A 55 -12.94 0.07 -11.75
CA VAL A 55 -12.16 0.36 -12.95
C VAL A 55 -11.63 -0.96 -13.48
N SER A 56 -11.82 -1.22 -14.78
CA SER A 56 -11.23 -2.36 -15.47
C SER A 56 -9.71 -2.32 -15.30
N LYS A 57 -9.19 -3.18 -14.43
CA LYS A 57 -7.77 -3.23 -14.05
C LYS A 57 -6.95 -3.67 -15.26
N PRO A 58 -5.96 -2.90 -15.73
CA PRO A 58 -4.99 -3.44 -16.68
C PRO A 58 -4.24 -4.59 -16.01
N SER A 59 -4.28 -5.77 -16.63
CA SER A 59 -3.85 -7.05 -16.04
C SER A 59 -2.34 -7.18 -15.80
N ASN A 60 -1.53 -6.23 -16.28
CA ASN A 60 -0.06 -6.34 -16.33
C ASN A 60 0.66 -5.08 -15.83
N LEU A 61 0.09 -4.35 -14.87
CA LEU A 61 0.81 -3.20 -14.30
C LEU A 61 1.82 -3.67 -13.24
N SER A 62 3.10 -3.69 -13.61
CA SER A 62 4.21 -3.90 -12.69
C SER A 62 4.25 -2.77 -11.65
N VAL A 63 4.54 -3.09 -10.39
CA VAL A 63 4.72 -2.10 -9.30
C VAL A 63 6.00 -1.26 -9.50
N THR A 64 6.75 -1.54 -10.56
CA THR A 64 8.05 -0.97 -10.85
C THR A 64 8.06 -0.28 -12.22
N LEU A 65 8.75 0.86 -12.30
CA LEU A 65 9.03 1.58 -13.55
C LEU A 65 10.54 1.71 -13.74
N ASP A 66 11.01 1.40 -14.94
CA ASP A 66 12.41 1.58 -15.34
C ASP A 66 12.55 2.77 -16.31
N LEU A 67 13.41 3.72 -15.96
CA LEU A 67 13.71 4.94 -16.70
C LEU A 67 15.17 4.99 -17.19
N HIS A 68 15.96 3.91 -17.04
CA HIS A 68 17.36 3.90 -17.46
C HIS A 68 17.51 4.22 -18.95
N GLY A 69 18.52 5.04 -19.27
CA GLY A 69 18.86 5.38 -20.65
C GLY A 69 17.90 6.36 -21.33
N LEU A 70 16.78 6.72 -20.69
CA LEU A 70 15.84 7.70 -21.24
C LEU A 70 16.36 9.13 -21.08
N ARG A 71 15.91 10.02 -21.95
CA ARG A 71 16.08 11.46 -21.74
C ARG A 71 15.15 11.95 -20.64
N SER A 72 15.53 13.01 -19.93
CA SER A 72 14.77 13.54 -18.79
C SER A 72 13.30 13.78 -19.12
N ASP A 73 13.00 14.41 -20.25
CA ASP A 73 11.62 14.76 -20.63
C ASP A 73 10.78 13.51 -20.91
N GLU A 74 11.37 12.51 -21.59
CA GLU A 74 10.70 11.23 -21.85
C GLU A 74 10.47 10.46 -20.55
N ALA A 75 11.47 10.46 -19.65
CA ALA A 75 11.38 9.80 -18.37
C ALA A 75 10.26 10.39 -17.50
N ILE A 76 10.13 11.72 -17.47
CA ILE A 76 9.06 12.41 -16.75
C ILE A 76 7.69 12.06 -17.35
N SER A 77 7.55 12.06 -18.68
CA SER A 77 6.29 11.71 -19.33
C SER A 77 5.86 10.26 -19.03
N ARG A 78 6.80 9.32 -19.04
CA ARG A 78 6.52 7.92 -18.65
C ARG A 78 6.19 7.79 -17.16
N LEU A 79 6.86 8.55 -16.31
CA LEU A 79 6.62 8.55 -14.88
C LEU A 79 5.22 9.08 -14.53
N ASP A 80 4.80 10.17 -15.15
CA ASP A 80 3.46 10.75 -14.98
C ASP A 80 2.34 9.75 -15.32
N LYS A 81 2.46 9.14 -16.50
CA LYS A 81 1.55 8.10 -16.94
C LYS A 81 1.54 6.91 -15.98
N PHE A 82 2.71 6.45 -15.56
CA PHE A 82 2.84 5.32 -14.65
C PHE A 82 2.20 5.58 -13.28
N ILE A 83 2.37 6.78 -12.70
CA ILE A 83 1.71 7.15 -11.44
C ILE A 83 0.19 7.15 -11.61
N SER A 84 -0.31 7.67 -12.73
CA SER A 84 -1.74 7.67 -13.04
C SER A 84 -2.29 6.24 -13.15
N ASP A 85 -1.61 5.38 -13.89
CA ASP A 85 -1.98 3.97 -14.04
C ASP A 85 -1.93 3.24 -12.68
N ALA A 86 -0.95 3.55 -11.84
CA ALA A 86 -0.80 2.94 -10.52
C ALA A 86 -1.92 3.34 -9.54
N LEU A 87 -2.34 4.60 -9.58
CA LEU A 87 -3.49 5.10 -8.82
C LEU A 87 -4.78 4.41 -9.25
N ILE A 88 -4.98 4.25 -10.56
CA ILE A 88 -6.15 3.54 -11.12
C ILE A 88 -6.15 2.07 -10.72
N ALA A 89 -4.98 1.43 -10.71
CA ALA A 89 -4.82 0.06 -10.26
C ALA A 89 -4.95 -0.10 -8.73
N GLY A 90 -4.94 0.99 -7.97
CA GLY A 90 -5.08 1.01 -6.52
C GLY A 90 -3.81 0.57 -5.78
N PHE A 91 -2.63 0.87 -6.33
CA PHE A 91 -1.37 0.68 -5.62
C PHE A 91 -1.13 1.83 -4.65
N ASP A 92 -0.74 1.50 -3.42
CA ASP A 92 -0.38 2.49 -2.39
C ASP A 92 1.09 2.94 -2.50
N GLU A 93 1.94 2.12 -3.12
CA GLU A 93 3.37 2.36 -3.25
C GLU A 93 3.90 1.80 -4.58
N VAL A 94 4.85 2.50 -5.19
CA VAL A 94 5.52 2.10 -6.43
C VAL A 94 7.02 2.35 -6.36
N LEU A 95 7.78 1.62 -7.18
CA LEU A 95 9.24 1.72 -7.25
C LEU A 95 9.68 2.26 -8.61
N ILE A 96 10.53 3.27 -8.62
CA ILE A 96 11.02 3.92 -9.85
C ILE A 96 12.53 3.80 -9.91
N TYR A 97 13.03 3.16 -10.95
CA TYR A 97 14.45 3.07 -11.27
C TYR A 97 14.82 4.18 -12.24
N HIS A 98 15.74 5.06 -11.85
CA HIS A 98 16.27 6.12 -12.71
C HIS A 98 17.78 5.98 -12.97
N GLY A 99 18.43 5.04 -12.27
CA GLY A 99 19.87 4.80 -12.33
C GLY A 99 20.69 5.82 -11.56
N ILE A 100 21.95 5.47 -11.31
CA ILE A 100 22.88 6.33 -10.55
C ILE A 100 23.48 7.38 -11.49
N GLY A 101 24.14 6.91 -12.56
CA GLY A 101 24.67 7.74 -13.65
C GLY A 101 25.35 9.04 -13.17
N THR A 102 25.06 10.13 -13.88
CA THR A 102 25.49 11.50 -13.51
C THR A 102 24.50 12.20 -12.57
N GLY A 103 23.45 11.51 -12.10
CA GLY A 103 22.40 12.07 -11.25
C GLY A 103 21.39 12.99 -11.95
N LYS A 104 21.53 13.27 -13.25
CA LYS A 104 20.58 14.15 -13.98
C LYS A 104 19.15 13.63 -13.99
N LEU A 105 18.95 12.34 -14.29
CA LEU A 105 17.61 11.72 -14.19
C LEU A 105 17.11 11.67 -12.76
N ALA A 106 17.98 11.33 -11.80
CA ALA A 106 17.63 11.31 -10.38
C ALA A 106 17.09 12.66 -9.91
N PHE A 107 17.75 13.75 -10.33
CA PHE A 107 17.31 15.11 -10.05
C PHE A 107 15.96 15.43 -10.71
N ALA A 108 15.83 15.17 -12.02
CA ALA A 108 14.59 15.44 -12.76
C ALA A 108 13.38 14.68 -12.17
N VAL A 109 13.56 13.39 -11.86
CA VAL A 109 12.54 12.55 -11.21
C VAL A 109 12.19 13.10 -9.84
N ARG A 110 13.19 13.49 -9.03
CA ARG A 110 12.96 14.08 -7.71
C ARG A 110 12.15 15.37 -7.76
N GLU A 111 12.48 16.28 -8.67
CA GLU A 111 11.75 17.55 -8.83
C GLU A 111 10.32 17.32 -9.31
N PHE A 112 10.13 16.38 -10.25
CA PHE A 112 8.80 15.97 -10.66
C PHE A 112 7.97 15.41 -9.49
N LEU A 113 8.52 14.45 -8.73
CA LEU A 113 7.81 13.83 -7.59
C LEU A 113 7.45 14.83 -6.48
N LYS A 114 8.23 15.89 -6.27
CA LYS A 114 7.89 16.96 -5.30
C LYS A 114 6.67 17.78 -5.71
N THR A 115 6.46 17.95 -7.02
CA THR A 115 5.40 18.82 -7.56
C THR A 115 4.10 18.07 -7.85
N HIS A 116 4.18 16.74 -7.98
CA HIS A 116 3.04 15.91 -8.35
C HIS A 116 2.07 15.69 -7.18
N LYS A 117 0.82 16.16 -7.33
CA LYS A 117 -0.21 16.20 -6.26
C LYS A 117 -0.58 14.83 -5.68
N SER A 118 -0.49 13.78 -6.50
CA SER A 118 -0.84 12.43 -6.07
C SER A 118 0.27 11.71 -5.32
N VAL A 119 1.42 12.35 -5.10
CA VAL A 119 2.53 11.75 -4.34
C VAL A 119 2.44 12.21 -2.88
N LYS A 120 2.24 11.27 -1.96
CA LYS A 120 2.24 11.53 -0.52
C LYS A 120 3.65 11.67 0.06
N GLY A 121 4.63 11.02 -0.56
CA GLY A 121 6.03 11.11 -0.17
C GLY A 121 6.90 10.10 -0.92
N PHE A 122 8.21 10.29 -0.89
CA PHE A 122 9.16 9.39 -1.53
C PHE A 122 10.49 9.35 -0.79
N ASN A 123 11.18 8.21 -0.86
CA ASN A 123 12.50 8.00 -0.27
C ASN A 123 13.40 7.22 -1.24
N ASP A 124 14.70 7.20 -0.98
CA ASP A 124 15.61 6.25 -1.64
C ASP A 124 15.15 4.82 -1.39
N ALA A 125 15.29 3.98 -2.41
CA ALA A 125 14.97 2.57 -2.27
C ALA A 125 16.00 1.89 -1.35
N PRO A 126 15.63 0.78 -0.69
CA PRO A 126 16.60 -0.02 0.03
C PRO A 126 17.67 -0.59 -0.92
N ILE A 127 18.85 -0.96 -0.38
CA ILE A 127 20.01 -1.40 -1.18
C ILE A 127 19.68 -2.61 -2.08
N ASN A 128 18.85 -3.54 -1.60
CA ASN A 128 18.40 -4.71 -2.36
C ASN A 128 17.40 -4.38 -3.48
N GLN A 129 16.93 -3.14 -3.58
CA GLN A 129 15.95 -2.67 -4.58
C GLN A 129 16.48 -1.49 -5.39
N GLY A 130 17.80 -1.34 -5.50
CA GLY A 130 18.44 -0.31 -6.35
C GLY A 130 19.03 0.86 -5.60
N GLY A 131 18.85 0.97 -4.27
CA GLY A 131 19.50 1.97 -3.44
C GLY A 131 19.26 3.39 -3.95
N PHE A 132 20.35 4.17 -4.07
CA PHE A 132 20.34 5.54 -4.61
C PHE A 132 19.95 5.64 -6.09
N GLY A 133 19.93 4.52 -6.83
CA GLY A 133 19.50 4.48 -8.23
C GLY A 133 17.98 4.32 -8.39
N ALA A 134 17.24 4.22 -7.28
CA ALA A 134 15.80 4.04 -7.29
C ALA A 134 15.10 4.81 -6.17
N LYS A 135 13.82 5.10 -6.38
CA LYS A 135 12.93 5.76 -5.42
C LYS A 135 11.72 4.91 -5.14
N VAL A 136 11.42 4.74 -3.86
CA VAL A 136 10.13 4.22 -3.39
C VAL A 136 9.20 5.42 -3.20
N VAL A 137 8.05 5.39 -3.88
CA VAL A 137 7.08 6.50 -3.92
C VAL A 137 5.75 6.03 -3.38
N LYS A 138 5.23 6.76 -2.39
CA LYS A 138 3.90 6.58 -1.81
C LYS A 138 2.91 7.49 -2.51
N LEU A 139 1.81 6.90 -2.96
CA LEU A 139 0.71 7.55 -3.67
C LEU A 139 -0.45 7.83 -2.72
#